data_AF-A0A820W1K3-F1
#
_entry.id   AF-A0A820W1K3-F1
#
_cell.length_a   1.000
_cell.length_b   1.000
_cell.length_c   1.000
_cell.angle_alpha   90.00
_cell.angle_beta   90.00
_cell.angle_gamma   90.00
#
_symmetry.space_group_name_H-M   'P 1'
#
loop_
_entity.id
_entity.type
_entity.pdbx_description
1 polymer ?
#
loop_
_entity_poly.entity_id
_entity_poly.type
_entity_poly.pdbx_seq_one_letter_code
_entity_poly.pdbx_strand_id
1 'polypeptide(L)'
;MELKSYDSTILPLLRRMSYLEKLTLYLRIKDRDRFIDGTHLENEILVYMPQLHSFTFYICTYIDTVGLIHNLSSEDIQRTFINIGQHHVASIVNYINDTQIVCSIFSIPFTFDRLEDIGNIFPNITFSCVTYLLVQDVVPFNHEFFVRVVRAFPLLKTFRIFNCESQSLCNINSSESYEIAKYPYLTYLDMLGADINYIEQFLNEKKTYVPHLTKLKVVYNSLRIVTNNFTREETRYNCAKIKRLLMVIPLVHSKDFYYYFPLL
;
A
#
# COMPACT_ATOMS: atom_id res chain seq x y z
N MET A 1 29.81 4.99 6.55
CA MET A 1 28.46 4.41 6.69
C MET A 1 28.26 3.47 5.52
N GLU A 2 27.90 2.23 5.83
CA GLU A 2 28.14 1.03 5.01
C GLU A 2 27.39 0.98 3.67
N LEU A 3 27.93 0.17 2.76
CA LEU A 3 27.62 0.04 1.34
C LEU A 3 26.13 0.17 1.00
N LYS A 4 25.82 1.11 0.09
CA LYS A 4 24.56 1.12 -0.68
C LYS A 4 24.41 -0.24 -1.37
N SER A 5 23.59 -1.12 -0.77
CA SER A 5 23.42 -2.52 -1.19
C SER A 5 23.06 -2.64 -2.68
N TYR A 6 22.26 -1.70 -3.18
CA TYR A 6 21.91 -1.64 -4.60
C TYR A 6 23.14 -1.46 -5.52
N ASP A 7 23.97 -0.45 -5.28
CA ASP A 7 25.09 -0.11 -6.19
C ASP A 7 26.18 -1.19 -6.16
N SER A 8 26.40 -1.80 -5.00
CA SER A 8 27.45 -2.80 -4.78
C SER A 8 27.04 -4.24 -5.06
N THR A 9 25.75 -4.57 -4.93
CA THR A 9 25.26 -5.96 -5.03
C THR A 9 24.36 -6.17 -6.23
N ILE A 10 23.36 -5.30 -6.42
CA ILE A 10 22.32 -5.49 -7.44
C ILE A 10 22.80 -5.02 -8.82
N LEU A 11 23.40 -3.83 -8.93
CA LEU A 11 23.88 -3.31 -10.20
C LEU A 11 24.87 -4.26 -10.91
N PRO A 12 25.92 -4.79 -10.25
CA PRO A 12 26.85 -5.71 -10.92
C PRO A 12 26.20 -7.03 -11.37
N LEU A 13 25.13 -7.48 -10.72
CA LEU A 13 24.35 -8.63 -11.17
C LEU A 13 23.58 -8.30 -12.45
N LEU A 14 22.86 -7.18 -12.47
CA LEU A 14 22.09 -6.74 -13.65
C LEU A 14 23.01 -6.52 -14.86
N ARG A 15 24.16 -5.85 -14.68
CA ARG A 15 25.11 -5.59 -15.77
C ARG A 15 25.71 -6.85 -16.42
N ARG A 16 25.65 -8.01 -15.75
CA ARG A 16 26.14 -9.29 -16.29
C ARG A 16 25.09 -10.01 -17.15
N MET A 17 23.86 -9.52 -17.24
CA MET A 17 22.77 -10.16 -17.98
C MET A 17 22.71 -9.70 -19.44
N SER A 18 23.84 -9.65 -20.13
CA SER A 18 23.97 -9.04 -21.47
C SER A 18 23.22 -9.74 -22.60
N TYR A 19 22.87 -11.02 -22.41
CA TYR A 19 22.17 -11.86 -23.38
C TYR A 19 20.67 -11.98 -23.11
N LEU A 20 20.14 -11.20 -22.18
CA LEU A 20 18.78 -11.35 -21.70
C LEU A 20 17.81 -10.59 -22.61
N GLU A 21 16.88 -11.32 -23.24
CA GLU A 21 15.92 -10.73 -24.17
C GLU A 21 14.67 -10.15 -23.49
N LYS A 22 14.30 -10.70 -22.32
CA LYS A 22 13.10 -10.31 -21.57
C LYS A 22 13.37 -10.25 -20.09
N LEU A 23 13.09 -9.11 -19.46
CA LEU A 23 13.28 -8.89 -18.03
C LEU A 23 12.00 -8.37 -17.37
N THR A 24 11.58 -9.04 -16.30
CA THR A 24 10.59 -8.52 -15.35
C THR A 24 11.28 -8.24 -14.02
N LEU A 25 11.38 -6.97 -13.64
CA LEU A 25 12.20 -6.50 -12.54
C LEU A 25 11.37 -5.85 -11.43
N TYR A 26 11.42 -6.42 -10.22
CA TYR A 26 10.84 -5.81 -9.03
C TYR A 26 11.97 -5.44 -8.06
N LEU A 27 12.17 -4.15 -7.81
CA LEU A 27 13.22 -3.64 -6.93
C LEU A 27 12.65 -2.71 -5.86
N ARG A 28 13.14 -2.91 -4.63
CA ARG A 28 12.95 -1.99 -3.50
C ARG A 28 14.33 -1.64 -2.95
N ILE A 29 14.66 -0.35 -2.95
CA ILE A 29 15.99 0.16 -2.66
C ILE A 29 15.88 1.11 -1.48
N LYS A 30 16.52 0.77 -0.37
CA LYS A 30 16.56 1.61 0.84
C LYS A 30 17.82 2.47 0.89
N ASP A 31 17.77 3.50 1.71
CA ASP A 31 18.92 4.30 2.14
C ASP A 31 19.70 4.93 0.97
N ARG A 32 18.97 5.47 -0.01
CA ARG A 32 19.57 6.27 -1.10
C ARG A 32 19.32 7.75 -0.89
N ASP A 33 20.27 8.56 -1.32
CA ASP A 33 20.13 10.03 -1.33
C ASP A 33 19.24 10.54 -2.47
N ARG A 34 18.96 9.68 -3.47
CA ARG A 34 18.20 10.02 -4.69
C ARG A 34 17.43 8.81 -5.22
N PHE A 35 16.27 9.05 -5.84
CA PHE A 35 15.55 8.03 -6.60
C PHE A 35 16.36 7.56 -7.81
N ILE A 36 16.03 6.38 -8.32
CA ILE A 36 16.49 5.92 -9.63
C ILE A 36 15.71 6.68 -10.69
N ASP A 37 16.35 7.66 -11.31
CA ASP A 37 15.79 8.38 -12.45
C ASP A 37 15.99 7.59 -13.75
N GLY A 38 15.43 8.12 -14.83
CA GLY A 38 15.58 7.48 -16.12
C GLY A 38 17.04 7.39 -16.58
N THR A 39 17.78 8.49 -16.52
CA THR A 39 19.19 8.52 -16.95
C THR A 39 20.03 7.44 -16.25
N HIS A 40 19.82 7.22 -14.96
CA HIS A 40 20.45 6.16 -14.19
C HIS A 40 20.02 4.78 -14.69
N LEU A 41 18.71 4.54 -14.91
CA LEU A 41 18.22 3.27 -15.44
C LEU A 41 18.84 2.95 -16.81
N GLU A 42 18.92 3.93 -17.70
CA GLU A 42 19.50 3.78 -19.04
C GLU A 42 21.00 3.46 -18.99
N ASN A 43 21.77 4.30 -18.29
CA ASN A 43 23.23 4.21 -18.28
C ASN A 43 23.77 3.08 -17.41
N GLU A 44 23.05 2.68 -16.36
CA GLU A 44 23.56 1.72 -15.37
C GLU A 44 23.01 0.31 -15.53
N ILE A 45 21.88 0.16 -16.22
CA ILE A 45 21.21 -1.12 -16.43
C ILE A 45 21.03 -1.41 -17.92
N LEU A 46 20.30 -0.56 -18.65
CA LEU A 46 19.86 -0.90 -20.01
C LEU A 46 21.01 -0.97 -21.03
N VAL A 47 22.02 -0.08 -20.93
CA VAL A 47 23.18 -0.11 -21.83
C VAL A 47 23.96 -1.43 -21.77
N TYR A 48 23.89 -2.16 -20.65
CA TYR A 48 24.53 -3.45 -20.45
C TYR A 48 23.67 -4.64 -20.90
N MET A 49 22.43 -4.40 -21.33
CA MET A 49 21.50 -5.42 -21.83
C MET A 49 21.05 -5.10 -23.26
N PRO A 50 21.97 -5.08 -24.25
CA PRO A 50 21.66 -4.65 -25.62
C PRO A 50 20.66 -5.56 -26.34
N GLN A 51 20.49 -6.81 -25.87
CA GLN A 51 19.52 -7.77 -26.41
C GLN A 51 18.13 -7.65 -25.76
N LEU A 52 17.93 -6.74 -24.80
CA LEU A 52 16.66 -6.61 -24.10
C LEU A 52 15.61 -5.99 -25.03
N HIS A 53 14.57 -6.74 -25.33
CA HIS A 53 13.47 -6.31 -26.21
C HIS A 53 12.16 -6.15 -25.43
N SER A 54 12.05 -6.80 -24.27
CA SER A 54 10.92 -6.66 -23.37
C SER A 54 11.42 -6.35 -21.96
N PHE A 55 11.03 -5.19 -21.46
CA PHE A 55 11.36 -4.77 -20.11
C PHE A 55 10.10 -4.31 -19.38
N THR A 56 9.83 -4.94 -18.25
CA THR A 56 8.74 -4.57 -17.34
C THR A 56 9.31 -4.41 -15.95
N PHE A 57 9.06 -3.29 -15.30
CA PHE A 57 9.67 -3.01 -14.01
C PHE A 57 8.74 -2.32 -13.02
N TYR A 58 9.07 -2.51 -11.75
CA TYR A 58 8.67 -1.69 -10.62
C TYR A 58 9.91 -1.42 -9.79
N ILE A 59 10.28 -0.15 -9.65
CA ILE A 59 11.42 0.29 -8.85
C ILE A 59 10.88 1.26 -7.80
N CYS A 60 11.04 0.90 -6.54
CA CYS A 60 10.69 1.71 -5.39
C CYS A 60 11.97 2.10 -4.65
N THR A 61 12.15 3.39 -4.41
CA THR A 61 13.31 3.94 -3.71
C THR A 61 12.85 4.69 -2.46
N TYR A 62 13.44 4.35 -1.31
CA TYR A 62 13.30 5.10 -0.07
C TYR A 62 14.45 6.10 -0.01
N ILE A 63 14.08 7.38 0.10
CA ILE A 63 15.01 8.50 0.11
C ILE A 63 14.94 9.16 1.48
N ASP A 64 16.09 9.33 2.12
CA ASP A 64 16.19 10.11 3.34
C ASP A 64 16.30 11.60 2.98
N THR A 65 15.39 12.41 3.48
CA THR A 65 15.29 13.84 3.17
C THR A 65 16.03 14.74 4.16
N VAL A 66 16.89 14.17 5.01
CA VAL A 66 17.66 14.94 5.99
C VAL A 66 18.46 16.05 5.27
N GLY A 67 17.97 17.29 5.33
CA GLY A 67 18.55 18.46 4.68
C GLY A 67 18.10 18.76 3.25
N LEU A 68 17.13 18.02 2.68
CA LEU A 68 16.61 18.23 1.32
C LEU A 68 15.12 18.58 1.36
N ILE A 69 14.80 19.86 1.18
CA ILE A 69 13.42 20.33 0.96
C ILE A 69 13.15 20.27 -0.55
N HIS A 70 12.75 19.10 -1.05
CA HIS A 70 12.24 18.98 -2.40
C HIS A 70 10.81 18.46 -2.37
N ASN A 71 9.88 19.31 -2.81
CA ASN A 71 8.52 18.91 -3.19
C ASN A 71 8.59 18.15 -4.52
N LEU A 72 9.09 16.92 -4.47
CA LEU A 72 9.17 16.03 -5.62
C LEU A 72 7.75 15.56 -5.98
N SER A 73 7.30 15.86 -7.20
CA SER A 73 6.02 15.36 -7.71
C SER A 73 6.18 14.07 -8.50
N SER A 74 5.06 13.38 -8.74
CA SER A 74 5.04 12.21 -9.63
C SER A 74 5.41 12.60 -11.06
N GLU A 75 4.97 13.76 -11.51
CA GLU A 75 5.24 14.31 -12.84
C GLU A 75 6.73 14.59 -13.02
N ASP A 76 7.42 15.09 -11.98
CA ASP A 76 8.87 15.33 -12.04
C ASP A 76 9.66 14.04 -12.21
N ILE A 77 9.27 12.96 -11.53
CA ILE A 77 9.89 11.64 -11.70
C ILE A 77 9.64 11.12 -13.11
N GLN A 78 8.39 11.12 -13.57
CA GLN A 78 8.00 10.61 -14.88
C GLN A 78 8.73 11.32 -16.02
N ARG A 79 8.96 12.64 -15.91
CA ARG A 79 9.72 13.41 -16.89
C ARG A 79 11.13 12.86 -17.13
N THR A 80 11.75 12.25 -16.12
CA THR A 80 13.10 11.68 -16.28
C THR A 80 13.13 10.43 -17.17
N PHE A 81 11.98 9.80 -17.42
CA PHE A 81 11.86 8.56 -18.21
C PHE A 81 11.37 8.79 -19.64
N ILE A 82 11.11 10.03 -20.07
CA ILE A 82 10.53 10.35 -21.39
C ILE A 82 11.36 9.78 -22.54
N ASN A 83 12.69 9.72 -22.39
CA ASN A 83 13.59 9.29 -23.45
C ASN A 83 13.90 7.78 -23.43
N ILE A 84 13.37 7.04 -22.47
CA ILE A 84 13.70 5.61 -22.27
C ILE A 84 12.71 4.75 -23.03
N GLY A 85 12.91 4.70 -24.34
CA GLY A 85 12.17 3.84 -25.26
C GLY A 85 10.65 4.03 -25.22
N GLN A 86 9.92 3.01 -25.71
CA GLN A 86 8.45 3.02 -25.81
C GLN A 86 7.73 2.69 -24.48
N HIS A 87 8.37 2.93 -23.33
CA HIS A 87 7.80 2.54 -22.05
C HIS A 87 6.88 3.64 -21.51
N HIS A 88 5.57 3.38 -21.56
CA HIS A 88 4.64 4.11 -20.72
C HIS A 88 4.93 3.77 -19.25
N VAL A 89 5.29 4.79 -18.48
CA VAL A 89 5.56 4.65 -17.04
C VAL A 89 4.57 5.49 -16.24
N ALA A 90 4.30 5.04 -15.02
CA ALA A 90 3.67 5.87 -13.99
C ALA A 90 4.48 5.81 -12.71
N SER A 91 4.29 6.84 -11.89
CA SER A 91 4.96 6.96 -10.60
C SER A 91 3.97 7.18 -9.47
N ILE A 92 4.43 6.88 -8.27
CA ILE A 92 3.79 7.24 -7.00
C ILE A 92 4.86 7.85 -6.12
N VAL A 93 4.56 9.03 -5.56
CA VAL A 93 5.40 9.66 -4.54
C VAL A 93 4.61 9.70 -3.25
N ASN A 94 5.22 9.20 -2.18
CA ASN A 94 4.63 9.19 -0.85
C ASN A 94 5.59 9.77 0.17
N TYR A 95 5.11 10.67 1.01
CA TYR A 95 5.87 11.32 2.08
C TYR A 95 5.53 10.59 3.38
N ILE A 96 6.36 9.63 3.77
CA ILE A 96 6.06 8.73 4.91
C ILE A 96 6.19 9.47 6.25
N ASN A 97 7.13 10.40 6.32
CA ASN A 97 7.36 11.31 7.44
C ASN A 97 8.23 12.49 6.95
N ASP A 98 8.55 13.43 7.84
CA ASP A 98 9.38 14.60 7.53
C ASP A 98 10.79 14.26 7.03
N THR A 99 11.24 13.03 7.25
CA THR A 99 12.61 12.58 6.96
C THR A 99 12.70 11.54 5.85
N GLN A 100 11.58 11.06 5.29
CA GLN A 100 11.58 9.97 4.33
C GLN A 100 10.51 10.09 3.24
N ILE A 101 10.97 10.01 1.99
CA ILE A 101 10.13 9.95 0.79
C ILE A 101 10.26 8.57 0.17
N VAL A 102 9.14 8.03 -0.31
CA VAL A 102 9.11 6.83 -1.15
C VAL A 102 8.72 7.21 -2.56
N CYS A 103 9.62 6.92 -3.49
CA CYS A 103 9.44 7.14 -4.92
C CYS A 103 9.31 5.79 -5.61
N SER A 104 8.13 5.50 -6.13
CA SER A 104 7.89 4.34 -6.99
C SER A 104 7.76 4.77 -8.44
N ILE A 105 8.42 4.07 -9.35
CA ILE A 105 8.27 4.19 -10.81
C ILE A 105 8.08 2.80 -11.39
N PHE A 106 7.14 2.65 -12.32
CA PHE A 106 6.81 1.35 -12.90
C PHE A 106 6.28 1.44 -14.31
N SER A 107 6.40 0.33 -15.04
CA SER A 107 5.83 0.15 -16.37
C SER A 107 4.30 0.01 -16.32
N ILE A 108 3.64 0.52 -17.36
CA ILE A 108 2.21 0.32 -17.63
C ILE A 108 2.05 -0.66 -18.81
N PRO A 109 1.17 -1.67 -18.72
CA PRO A 109 0.31 -1.99 -17.58
C PRO A 109 1.12 -2.54 -16.38
N PHE A 110 0.60 -2.31 -15.16
CA PHE A 110 1.21 -2.85 -13.94
C PHE A 110 0.92 -4.35 -13.81
N THR A 111 1.97 -5.18 -13.78
CA THR A 111 1.85 -6.65 -13.84
C THR A 111 2.22 -7.38 -12.56
N PHE A 112 2.67 -6.66 -11.52
CA PHE A 112 3.06 -7.28 -10.25
C PHE A 112 1.84 -7.51 -9.34
N ASP A 113 1.97 -8.47 -8.43
CA ASP A 113 0.89 -8.86 -7.51
C ASP A 113 0.89 -8.06 -6.21
N ARG A 114 1.94 -7.27 -5.95
CA ARG A 114 2.14 -6.49 -4.72
C ARG A 114 2.43 -5.03 -5.03
N LEU A 115 1.76 -4.15 -4.32
CA LEU A 115 2.06 -2.73 -4.27
C LEU A 115 2.09 -2.27 -2.81
N GLU A 116 3.16 -1.57 -2.43
CA GLU A 116 3.43 -1.25 -1.03
C GLU A 116 3.83 0.21 -0.86
N ASP A 117 3.61 0.73 0.36
CA ASP A 117 3.98 2.07 0.80
C ASP A 117 3.38 3.20 -0.05
N ILE A 118 2.14 3.01 -0.48
CA ILE A 118 1.38 4.04 -1.19
C ILE A 118 0.63 4.95 -0.21
N GLY A 119 0.60 6.25 -0.49
CA GLY A 119 -0.13 7.24 0.29
C GLY A 119 -1.53 7.55 -0.28
N ASN A 120 -2.07 8.71 0.07
CA ASN A 120 -3.36 9.22 -0.38
C ASN A 120 -3.45 9.45 -1.91
N ILE A 121 -2.30 9.61 -2.57
CA ILE A 121 -2.19 9.94 -3.98
C ILE A 121 -1.56 8.77 -4.74
N PHE A 122 -2.31 8.22 -5.68
CA PHE A 122 -1.84 7.22 -6.64
C PHE A 122 -2.56 7.46 -7.99
N PRO A 123 -1.94 7.06 -9.12
CA PRO A 123 -2.47 7.35 -10.45
C PRO A 123 -3.83 6.70 -10.67
N ASN A 124 -4.67 7.35 -11.47
CA ASN A 124 -6.00 6.85 -11.83
C ASN A 124 -5.91 5.74 -12.90
N ILE A 125 -5.31 4.60 -12.53
CA ILE A 125 -5.17 3.41 -13.35
C ILE A 125 -5.71 2.20 -12.58
N THR A 126 -6.09 1.15 -13.31
CA THR A 126 -6.49 -0.13 -12.72
C THR A 126 -5.28 -1.04 -12.56
N PHE A 127 -5.00 -1.44 -11.32
CA PHE A 127 -3.97 -2.40 -10.95
C PHE A 127 -4.57 -3.81 -10.94
N SER A 128 -4.83 -4.35 -12.12
CA SER A 128 -5.57 -5.61 -12.29
C SER A 128 -4.87 -6.84 -11.70
N CYS A 129 -3.54 -6.82 -11.57
CA CYS A 129 -2.75 -7.92 -11.01
C CYS A 129 -2.55 -7.85 -9.49
N VAL A 130 -2.78 -6.69 -8.87
CA VAL A 130 -2.44 -6.46 -7.45
C VAL A 130 -3.44 -7.17 -6.54
N THR A 131 -2.91 -8.07 -5.71
CA THR A 131 -3.66 -8.80 -4.69
C THR A 131 -3.22 -8.45 -3.27
N TYR A 132 -2.08 -7.79 -3.11
CA TYR A 132 -1.56 -7.29 -1.85
C TYR A 132 -1.32 -5.78 -1.93
N LEU A 133 -1.91 -5.04 -1.00
CA LEU A 133 -1.75 -3.60 -0.88
C LEU A 133 -1.33 -3.22 0.54
N LEU A 134 -0.28 -2.40 0.66
CA LEU A 134 0.07 -1.70 1.89
C LEU A 134 -0.07 -0.19 1.64
N VAL A 135 -0.98 0.45 2.37
CA VAL A 135 -1.13 1.92 2.39
C VAL A 135 -0.55 2.46 3.68
N GLN A 136 0.18 3.56 3.55
CA GLN A 136 0.76 4.30 4.66
C GLN A 136 0.84 5.77 4.31
N ASP A 137 0.40 6.62 5.22
CA ASP A 137 0.50 8.07 5.07
C ASP A 137 0.59 8.73 6.45
N VAL A 138 1.16 9.94 6.50
CA VAL A 138 1.11 10.83 7.67
C VAL A 138 -0.29 11.43 7.76
N VAL A 139 -0.85 11.82 6.62
CA VAL A 139 -2.17 12.43 6.55
C VAL A 139 -3.23 11.32 6.61
N PRO A 140 -4.28 11.50 7.41
CA PRO A 140 -5.34 10.51 7.46
C PRO A 140 -6.07 10.27 6.14
N PHE A 141 -6.42 9.01 5.86
CA PHE A 141 -7.24 8.60 4.72
C PHE A 141 -8.71 8.97 4.96
N ASN A 142 -9.36 9.56 3.97
CA ASN A 142 -10.80 9.80 4.00
C ASN A 142 -11.59 8.57 3.49
N HIS A 143 -12.92 8.60 3.60
CA HIS A 143 -13.76 7.50 3.07
C HIS A 143 -13.59 7.32 1.55
N GLU A 144 -13.51 8.43 0.80
CA GLU A 144 -13.33 8.43 -0.65
C GLU A 144 -12.07 7.68 -1.09
N PHE A 145 -10.98 7.76 -0.31
CA PHE A 145 -9.77 6.99 -0.54
C PHE A 145 -10.07 5.49 -0.60
N PHE A 146 -10.82 4.94 0.35
CA PHE A 146 -11.17 3.52 0.34
C PHE A 146 -12.09 3.15 -0.82
N VAL A 147 -12.93 4.06 -1.30
CA VAL A 147 -13.72 3.87 -2.53
C VAL A 147 -12.81 3.84 -3.76
N ARG A 148 -11.83 4.73 -3.84
CA ARG A 148 -10.82 4.73 -4.91
C ARG A 148 -9.99 3.46 -4.92
N VAL A 149 -9.62 2.94 -3.74
CA VAL A 149 -8.91 1.66 -3.60
C VAL A 149 -9.71 0.52 -4.22
N VAL A 150 -11.01 0.41 -3.94
CA VAL A 150 -11.85 -0.64 -4.54
C VAL A 150 -11.82 -0.59 -6.08
N ARG A 151 -11.89 0.62 -6.66
CA ARG A 151 -11.90 0.81 -8.11
C ARG A 151 -10.54 0.51 -8.75
N ALA A 152 -9.46 0.90 -8.08
CA ALA A 152 -8.10 0.72 -8.57
C ALA A 152 -7.58 -0.72 -8.39
N PHE A 153 -8.01 -1.44 -7.34
CA PHE A 153 -7.49 -2.75 -6.95
C PHE A 153 -8.59 -3.82 -6.89
N PRO A 154 -9.17 -4.21 -8.05
CA PRO A 154 -10.36 -5.06 -8.09
C PRO A 154 -10.13 -6.49 -7.55
N LEU A 155 -8.89 -6.98 -7.51
CA LEU A 155 -8.53 -8.32 -7.04
C LEU A 155 -7.86 -8.33 -5.65
N LEU A 156 -8.02 -7.25 -4.87
CA LEU A 156 -7.34 -7.10 -3.58
C LEU A 156 -7.73 -8.21 -2.59
N LYS A 157 -6.74 -8.99 -2.14
CA LYS A 157 -6.90 -10.09 -1.17
C LYS A 157 -6.35 -9.77 0.20
N THR A 158 -5.25 -9.03 0.26
CA THR A 158 -4.60 -8.58 1.49
C THR A 158 -4.50 -7.07 1.49
N PHE A 159 -5.06 -6.44 2.50
CA PHE A 159 -4.97 -5.00 2.68
C PHE A 159 -4.36 -4.68 4.04
N ARG A 160 -3.25 -3.96 4.03
CA ARG A 160 -2.60 -3.44 5.23
C ARG A 160 -2.72 -1.93 5.24
N ILE A 161 -3.16 -1.39 6.38
CA ILE A 161 -3.36 0.04 6.58
C ILE A 161 -2.52 0.46 7.77
N PHE A 162 -1.68 1.46 7.54
CA PHE A 162 -0.87 2.09 8.57
C PHE A 162 -1.05 3.60 8.49
N ASN A 163 -1.12 4.29 9.63
CA ASN A 163 -1.14 5.74 9.68
C ASN A 163 -0.28 6.19 10.87
N CYS A 164 0.60 7.15 10.62
CA CYS A 164 1.55 7.63 11.64
C CYS A 164 0.85 8.51 12.68
N GLU A 165 -0.16 9.28 12.27
CA GLU A 165 -0.89 10.20 13.13
C GLU A 165 -2.34 9.75 13.33
N SER A 166 -2.84 9.88 14.56
CA SER A 166 -4.26 9.68 14.82
C SER A 166 -5.07 10.81 14.17
N GLN A 167 -6.24 10.52 13.60
CA GLN A 167 -7.20 11.54 13.21
C GLN A 167 -7.62 12.34 14.44
N SER A 168 -7.01 13.51 14.67
CA SER A 168 -7.47 14.44 15.69
C SER A 168 -8.82 15.03 15.23
N LEU A 169 -9.92 14.36 15.56
CA LEU A 169 -11.28 14.90 15.48
C LEU A 169 -11.60 15.67 14.19
N CYS A 170 -11.14 15.19 13.02
CA CYS A 170 -11.63 15.72 11.76
C CYS A 170 -13.08 15.25 11.60
N ASN A 171 -14.00 16.11 12.07
CA ASN A 171 -15.44 16.12 11.84
C ASN A 171 -15.97 14.89 11.09
N ILE A 172 -16.41 13.86 11.83
CA ILE A 172 -17.29 12.78 11.34
C ILE A 172 -18.71 13.35 11.11
N ASN A 173 -18.79 14.58 10.61
CA ASN A 173 -20.01 15.29 10.19
C ASN A 173 -20.04 15.43 8.68
N SER A 174 -19.43 14.51 7.91
CA SER A 174 -19.87 14.31 6.54
C SER A 174 -21.12 13.43 6.58
N SER A 175 -22.27 14.08 6.68
CA SER A 175 -23.60 13.57 6.35
C SER A 175 -23.74 13.17 4.87
N GLU A 176 -22.64 12.85 4.20
CA GLU A 176 -22.61 12.43 2.81
C GLU A 176 -22.80 10.92 2.78
N SER A 177 -23.93 10.50 2.19
CA SER A 177 -24.23 9.11 1.89
C SER A 177 -23.26 8.61 0.82
N TYR A 178 -22.05 8.20 1.23
CA TYR A 178 -21.13 7.55 0.31
C TYR A 178 -21.62 6.15 -0.06
N GLU A 179 -21.28 5.74 -1.29
CA GLU A 179 -21.50 4.37 -1.75
C GLU A 179 -20.74 3.38 -0.85
N ILE A 180 -21.38 2.26 -0.50
CA ILE A 180 -20.72 1.20 0.27
C ILE A 180 -19.51 0.68 -0.52
N ALA A 181 -18.31 0.79 0.07
CA ALA A 181 -17.10 0.24 -0.53
C ALA A 181 -17.15 -1.30 -0.50
N LYS A 182 -17.08 -1.95 -1.67
CA LYS A 182 -17.20 -3.41 -1.81
C LYS A 182 -15.85 -4.03 -2.10
N TYR A 183 -15.37 -4.88 -1.19
CA TYR A 183 -14.12 -5.60 -1.32
C TYR A 183 -14.39 -7.10 -1.52
N PRO A 184 -14.73 -7.54 -2.75
CA PRO A 184 -15.23 -8.89 -3.00
C PRO A 184 -14.18 -9.99 -2.82
N TYR A 185 -12.89 -9.69 -2.76
CA TYR A 185 -11.83 -10.70 -2.60
C TYR A 185 -10.98 -10.51 -1.35
N LEU A 186 -11.29 -9.50 -0.52
CA LEU A 186 -10.49 -9.20 0.66
C LEU A 186 -10.65 -10.32 1.69
N THR A 187 -9.54 -11.00 1.99
CA THR A 187 -9.49 -12.13 2.92
C THR A 187 -8.70 -11.82 4.18
N TYR A 188 -7.75 -10.89 4.09
CA TYR A 188 -6.90 -10.48 5.20
C TYR A 188 -6.81 -8.96 5.30
N LEU A 189 -7.14 -8.45 6.49
CA LEU A 189 -7.04 -7.03 6.83
C LEU A 189 -6.10 -6.85 8.03
N ASP A 190 -5.07 -6.03 7.85
CA ASP A 190 -4.11 -5.65 8.89
C ASP A 190 -4.27 -4.17 9.26
N MET A 191 -4.66 -3.93 10.51
CA MET A 191 -5.00 -2.61 11.07
C MET A 191 -4.26 -2.36 12.40
N LEU A 192 -3.10 -2.97 12.63
CA LEU A 192 -2.38 -2.76 13.89
C LEU A 192 -1.87 -1.32 14.10
N GLY A 193 -1.51 -0.64 13.03
CA GLY A 193 -1.12 0.77 13.06
C GLY A 193 -2.14 1.69 12.41
N ALA A 194 -3.40 1.25 12.32
CA ALA A 194 -4.46 2.02 11.69
C ALA A 194 -5.23 2.85 12.73
N ASP A 195 -5.73 4.01 12.30
CA ASP A 195 -6.66 4.81 13.09
C ASP A 195 -7.96 4.04 13.39
N ILE A 196 -8.55 4.30 14.55
CA ILE A 196 -9.80 3.65 14.99
C ILE A 196 -10.96 3.88 14.02
N ASN A 197 -10.99 5.02 13.33
CA ASN A 197 -12.03 5.33 12.35
C ASN A 197 -11.95 4.40 11.13
N TYR A 198 -10.77 3.90 10.77
CA TYR A 198 -10.63 2.90 9.69
C TYR A 198 -11.13 1.52 10.14
N ILE A 199 -10.89 1.18 11.40
CA ILE A 199 -11.45 -0.04 11.98
C ILE A 199 -12.97 0.03 11.94
N GLU A 200 -13.57 1.15 12.34
CA GLU A 200 -15.02 1.34 12.21
C GLU A 200 -15.48 1.27 10.74
N GLN A 201 -14.78 1.94 9.83
CA GLN A 201 -15.07 1.95 8.39
C GLN A 201 -15.17 0.52 7.81
N PHE A 202 -14.20 -0.35 8.12
CA PHE A 202 -14.17 -1.71 7.57
C PHE A 202 -15.08 -2.70 8.30
N LEU A 203 -15.27 -2.55 9.61
CA LEU A 203 -16.11 -3.46 10.38
C LEU A 203 -17.60 -3.13 10.22
N ASN A 204 -17.97 -1.87 10.01
CA ASN A 204 -19.36 -1.45 9.85
C ASN A 204 -19.89 -1.85 8.46
N GLU A 205 -20.88 -2.73 8.42
CA GLU A 205 -21.47 -3.27 7.19
C GLU A 205 -22.18 -2.20 6.34
N LYS A 206 -22.61 -1.09 6.96
CA LYS A 206 -23.24 0.05 6.26
C LYS A 206 -22.20 0.93 5.55
N LYS A 207 -20.90 0.75 5.85
CA LYS A 207 -19.80 1.53 5.27
C LYS A 207 -18.96 0.69 4.30
N THR A 208 -18.69 -0.57 4.65
CA THR A 208 -17.86 -1.47 3.84
C THR A 208 -18.41 -2.89 3.82
N TYR A 209 -18.50 -3.47 2.63
CA TYR A 209 -18.89 -4.86 2.42
C TYR A 209 -17.66 -5.74 2.14
N VAL A 210 -17.36 -6.63 3.08
CA VAL A 210 -16.21 -7.55 3.04
C VAL A 210 -16.68 -9.01 3.20
N PRO A 211 -17.24 -9.63 2.15
CA PRO A 211 -17.87 -10.95 2.25
C PRO A 211 -16.91 -12.09 2.61
N HIS A 212 -15.63 -11.97 2.26
CA HIS A 212 -14.63 -13.05 2.43
C HIS A 212 -13.57 -12.74 3.49
N LEU A 213 -13.76 -11.70 4.31
CA LEU A 213 -12.81 -11.35 5.34
C LEU A 213 -12.80 -12.44 6.43
N THR A 214 -11.70 -13.18 6.50
CA THR A 214 -11.54 -14.32 7.43
C THR A 214 -10.39 -14.12 8.40
N LYS A 215 -9.47 -13.18 8.11
CA LYS A 215 -8.31 -12.88 8.94
C LYS A 215 -8.29 -11.39 9.26
N LEU A 216 -8.21 -11.06 10.54
CA LEU A 216 -8.13 -9.68 11.03
C LEU A 216 -6.95 -9.55 11.99
N LYS A 217 -6.10 -8.54 11.78
CA LYS A 217 -5.06 -8.14 12.72
C LYS A 217 -5.37 -6.74 13.22
N VAL A 218 -5.59 -6.57 14.53
CA VAL A 218 -6.09 -5.31 15.09
C VAL A 218 -5.72 -5.17 16.57
N VAL A 219 -5.62 -3.93 17.06
CA VAL A 219 -5.44 -3.65 18.50
C VAL A 219 -6.73 -3.93 19.25
N TYR A 220 -6.67 -4.72 20.33
CA TYR A 220 -7.85 -5.15 21.09
C TYR A 220 -8.70 -3.98 21.60
N ASN A 221 -8.05 -2.94 22.16
CA ASN A 221 -8.77 -1.79 22.70
C ASN A 221 -9.56 -1.05 21.61
N SER A 222 -8.99 -0.85 20.43
CA SER A 222 -9.68 -0.22 19.30
C SER A 222 -10.87 -1.06 18.84
N LEU A 223 -10.69 -2.38 18.75
CA LEU A 223 -11.78 -3.30 18.41
C LEU A 223 -12.91 -3.25 19.44
N ARG A 224 -12.58 -3.25 20.74
CA ARG A 224 -13.55 -3.14 21.83
C ARG A 224 -14.35 -1.84 21.76
N ILE A 225 -13.71 -0.70 21.47
CA ILE A 225 -14.39 0.60 21.34
C ILE A 225 -15.32 0.59 20.13
N VAL A 226 -14.84 0.21 18.94
CA VAL A 226 -15.62 0.21 17.68
C VAL A 226 -16.86 -0.67 17.77
N THR A 227 -16.74 -1.81 18.44
CA THR A 227 -17.83 -2.79 18.62
C THR A 227 -18.72 -2.50 19.83
N ASN A 228 -18.47 -1.41 20.56
CA ASN A 228 -19.12 -1.08 21.83
C ASN A 228 -19.11 -2.27 22.81
N ASN A 229 -17.92 -2.74 23.19
CA ASN A 229 -17.72 -3.97 23.98
C ASN A 229 -18.41 -5.19 23.37
N PHE A 230 -18.33 -5.35 22.03
CA PHE A 230 -18.90 -6.49 21.31
C PHE A 230 -20.44 -6.58 21.37
N THR A 231 -21.13 -5.44 21.44
CA THR A 231 -22.61 -5.37 21.48
C THR A 231 -23.23 -4.61 20.29
N ARG A 232 -22.42 -3.95 19.46
CA ARG A 232 -22.91 -3.16 18.31
C ARG A 232 -23.29 -4.06 17.14
N GLU A 233 -24.55 -4.05 16.69
CA GLU A 233 -24.98 -4.95 15.61
C GLU A 233 -24.37 -4.60 14.24
N GLU A 234 -24.18 -3.32 13.90
CA GLU A 234 -23.66 -2.94 12.56
C GLU A 234 -22.25 -3.47 12.25
N THR A 235 -21.45 -3.71 13.28
CA THR A 235 -20.09 -4.22 13.11
C THR A 235 -20.03 -5.75 13.22
N ARG A 236 -21.13 -6.38 13.63
CA ARG A 236 -21.19 -7.81 13.98
C ARG A 236 -21.14 -8.70 12.75
N TYR A 237 -21.85 -8.34 11.68
CA TYR A 237 -21.92 -9.16 10.47
C TYR A 237 -20.54 -9.40 9.83
N ASN A 238 -19.70 -8.37 9.75
CA ASN A 238 -18.34 -8.51 9.24
C ASN A 238 -17.43 -9.25 10.22
N CYS A 239 -17.58 -9.02 11.53
CA CYS A 239 -16.82 -9.73 12.57
C CYS A 239 -17.15 -11.23 12.63
N ALA A 240 -18.40 -11.61 12.39
CA ALA A 240 -18.86 -12.99 12.49
C ALA A 240 -18.19 -13.94 11.48
N LYS A 241 -17.56 -13.40 10.42
CA LYS A 241 -16.85 -14.14 9.37
C LYS A 241 -15.38 -14.42 9.72
N ILE A 242 -14.84 -13.76 10.75
CA ILE A 242 -13.44 -13.86 11.12
C ILE A 242 -13.16 -15.24 11.73
N LYS A 243 -12.23 -15.97 11.11
CA LYS A 243 -11.73 -17.28 11.56
C LYS A 243 -10.38 -17.20 12.24
N ARG A 244 -9.68 -16.07 12.08
CA ARG A 244 -8.38 -15.82 12.71
C ARG A 244 -8.27 -14.36 13.10
N LEU A 245 -8.28 -14.11 14.40
CA LEU A 245 -8.10 -12.80 14.99
C LEU A 245 -6.72 -12.72 15.64
N LEU A 246 -5.90 -11.78 15.19
CA LEU A 246 -4.55 -11.54 15.69
C LEU A 246 -4.55 -10.22 16.45
N MET A 247 -4.34 -10.28 17.77
CA MET A 247 -4.39 -9.11 18.65
C MET A 247 -3.06 -8.90 19.35
N VAL A 248 -2.61 -7.65 19.41
CA VAL A 248 -1.51 -7.23 20.27
C VAL A 248 -2.13 -7.00 21.65
N ILE A 249 -1.76 -7.84 22.61
CA ILE A 249 -2.29 -7.97 23.99
C ILE A 249 -3.52 -8.90 24.09
N PRO A 250 -3.35 -10.14 24.60
CA PRO A 250 -4.47 -11.00 24.97
C PRO A 250 -4.97 -10.64 26.37
N LEU A 251 -6.27 -10.41 26.50
CA LEU A 251 -6.95 -10.32 27.79
C LEU A 251 -8.20 -11.20 27.70
N VAL A 252 -8.46 -11.92 28.79
CA VAL A 252 -9.65 -12.76 29.00
C VAL A 252 -10.88 -12.19 28.30
N HIS A 253 -11.45 -12.99 27.39
CA HIS A 253 -12.56 -12.55 26.55
C HIS A 253 -13.91 -12.70 27.26
N SER A 254 -14.80 -11.72 27.09
CA SER A 254 -16.18 -11.80 27.59
C SER A 254 -16.98 -12.86 26.81
N LYS A 255 -18.15 -13.27 27.31
CA LYS A 255 -19.06 -14.12 26.52
C LYS A 255 -19.49 -13.46 25.21
N ASP A 256 -19.71 -12.14 25.25
CA ASP A 256 -20.11 -11.35 24.09
C ASP A 256 -19.06 -11.39 22.98
N PHE A 257 -17.77 -11.46 23.34
CA PHE A 257 -16.69 -11.61 22.36
C PHE A 257 -16.86 -12.87 21.49
N TYR A 258 -17.14 -14.03 22.09
CA TYR A 258 -17.33 -15.27 21.33
C TYR A 258 -18.64 -15.28 20.54
N TYR A 259 -19.67 -14.56 21.01
CA TYR A 259 -20.88 -14.32 20.23
C TYR A 259 -20.61 -13.45 18.98
N TYR A 260 -19.69 -12.51 19.11
CA TYR A 260 -19.25 -11.60 18.04
C TYR A 260 -18.34 -12.27 17.01
N PHE A 261 -17.57 -13.27 17.45
CA PHE A 261 -16.61 -14.02 16.66
C PHE A 261 -16.85 -15.54 16.79
N PRO A 262 -18.00 -16.05 16.30
CA PRO A 262 -18.41 -17.45 16.50
C PRO A 262 -17.56 -18.48 15.73
N LEU A 263 -16.61 -18.04 14.89
CA LEU A 263 -15.73 -18.90 14.10
C LEU A 263 -14.28 -18.96 14.62
N LEU A 264 -13.99 -18.30 15.76
CA LEU A 264 -12.71 -18.40 16.48
C LEU A 264 -12.68 -19.62 17.39
#